data_AF-A0A5J4QIW8-F1
#
_entry.id   AF-A0A5J4QIW8-F1
#
_cell.length_a   1.000
_cell.length_b   1.000
_cell.length_c   1.000
_cell.angle_alpha   90.00
_cell.angle_beta   90.00
_cell.angle_gamma   90.00
#
_symmetry.space_group_name_H-M   'P 1'
#
loop_
_entity.id
_entity.type
_entity.pdbx_description
1 polymer ?
#
loop_
_entity_poly.entity_id
_entity_poly.type
_entity_poly.pdbx_seq_one_letter_code
_entity_poly.pdbx_strand_id
1 'polypeptide(L)'
;MQRNIIILFFTYFLFSCTHYSSEIEDVLKQAGNNRSELETVLKHYRSRSEDSLKLRAAEFLIVNMPGKYSKYYDASWNDVATVSLRWTSSTNKQMVLDSYGLGKPIIREDIKYITAEYLINNIELAFQVWREQPWGKHIPFDIFCEEILPYRVGAEPLEDWRKKVLASYADPYNDFLKDSTITAVEACSKVNKILPRFRLDGDYPSMNYSMLMASTRGTCNEMAALAIFVMRALGIPVTWDYTPKWSGNYTGHSWNAVCDSTGRHISFMGTETGPGAPPRVTH
;
A
#
# COMPACT_ATOMS: atom_id res chain seq x y z
N MET A 1 57.53 -11.05 45.51
CA MET A 1 57.04 -10.16 44.44
C MET A 1 56.08 -10.95 43.56
N GLN A 2 54.77 -10.79 43.76
CA GLN A 2 53.74 -11.41 42.91
C GLN A 2 53.67 -10.66 41.58
N ARG A 3 53.87 -11.37 40.46
CA ARG A 3 53.71 -10.83 39.10
C ARG A 3 52.26 -11.00 38.68
N ASN A 4 51.51 -9.90 38.65
CA ASN A 4 50.16 -9.85 38.09
C ASN A 4 50.25 -10.01 36.56
N ILE A 5 49.64 -11.06 36.02
CA ILE A 5 49.47 -11.26 34.58
C ILE A 5 48.15 -10.59 34.19
N ILE A 6 48.24 -9.49 33.43
CA ILE A 6 47.08 -8.81 32.86
C ILE A 6 46.78 -9.49 31.51
N ILE A 7 45.68 -10.22 31.44
CA ILE A 7 45.16 -10.80 30.19
C ILE A 7 44.26 -9.75 29.53
N LEU A 8 44.75 -9.12 28.46
CA LEU A 8 43.95 -8.24 27.60
C LEU A 8 43.06 -9.09 26.70
N PHE A 9 41.75 -9.10 26.98
CA PHE A 9 40.73 -9.61 26.06
C PHE A 9 40.58 -8.63 24.89
N PHE A 10 41.16 -8.97 23.75
CA PHE A 10 40.90 -8.28 22.48
C PHE A 10 39.55 -8.78 21.94
N THR A 11 38.48 -8.02 22.17
CA THR A 11 37.18 -8.26 21.55
C THR A 11 37.27 -7.90 20.06
N TYR A 12 37.41 -8.92 19.21
CA TYR A 12 37.26 -8.77 17.76
C TYR A 12 35.81 -8.43 17.45
N PHE A 13 35.53 -7.15 17.19
CA PHE A 13 34.31 -6.74 16.48
C PHE A 13 34.42 -7.25 15.04
N LEU A 14 33.78 -8.39 14.75
CA LEU A 14 33.56 -8.84 13.39
C LEU A 14 32.60 -7.86 12.71
N PHE A 15 33.13 -6.87 12.00
CA PHE A 15 32.40 -6.15 10.98
C PHE A 15 32.08 -7.14 9.86
N SER A 16 30.91 -7.77 9.94
CA SER A 16 30.37 -8.52 8.80
C SER A 16 29.99 -7.50 7.73
N CYS A 17 30.86 -7.31 6.75
CA CYS A 17 30.54 -6.57 5.54
C CYS A 17 29.48 -7.35 4.78
N THR A 18 28.22 -6.99 4.98
CA THR A 18 27.13 -7.52 4.15
C THR A 18 27.22 -6.90 2.77
N HIS A 19 27.65 -7.67 1.78
CA HIS A 19 27.55 -7.26 0.38
C HIS A 19 26.08 -7.33 -0.07
N TYR A 20 25.46 -6.17 -0.23
CA TYR A 20 24.18 -6.02 -0.92
C TYR A 20 24.38 -6.03 -2.44
N SER A 21 23.31 -6.30 -3.20
CA SER A 21 23.33 -6.07 -4.64
C SER A 21 23.57 -4.59 -4.95
N SER A 22 24.05 -4.28 -6.16
CA SER A 22 24.29 -2.88 -6.58
C SER A 22 23.02 -2.03 -6.48
N GLU A 23 21.88 -2.58 -6.88
CA GLU A 23 20.57 -1.90 -6.85
C GLU A 23 20.17 -1.52 -5.42
N ILE A 24 20.29 -2.44 -4.47
CA ILE A 24 19.99 -2.17 -3.06
C ILE A 24 20.96 -1.12 -2.52
N GLU A 25 22.26 -1.25 -2.79
CA GLU A 25 23.26 -0.31 -2.28
C GLU A 25 23.02 1.10 -2.82
N ASP A 26 22.55 1.26 -4.05
CA ASP A 26 22.20 2.55 -4.63
C ASP A 26 20.97 3.18 -3.96
N VAL A 27 19.96 2.37 -3.59
CA VAL A 27 18.83 2.85 -2.78
C VAL A 27 19.28 3.21 -1.36
N LEU A 28 20.15 2.41 -0.73
CA LEU A 28 20.68 2.69 0.61
C LEU A 28 21.49 3.99 0.65
N LYS A 29 22.26 4.31 -0.40
CA LYS A 29 22.91 5.61 -0.56
C LYS A 29 21.90 6.74 -0.67
N GLN A 30 20.85 6.56 -1.49
CA GLN A 30 19.79 7.56 -1.65
C GLN A 30 19.02 7.80 -0.34
N ALA A 31 18.87 6.79 0.53
CA ALA A 31 18.20 6.95 1.82
C ALA A 31 18.90 7.93 2.78
N GLY A 32 20.23 8.12 2.63
CA GLY A 32 21.00 9.04 3.47
C GLY A 32 20.85 8.69 4.96
N ASN A 33 20.33 9.64 5.76
CA ASN A 33 20.12 9.42 7.20
C ASN A 33 19.15 8.27 7.50
N ASN A 34 18.26 7.90 6.57
CA ASN A 34 17.31 6.80 6.74
C ASN A 34 17.88 5.42 6.36
N ARG A 35 19.15 5.35 5.94
CA ARG A 35 19.81 4.09 5.54
C ARG A 35 19.68 2.98 6.59
N SER A 36 19.83 3.32 7.86
CA SER A 36 19.80 2.36 8.97
C SER A 36 18.44 1.67 9.14
N GLU A 37 17.34 2.35 8.82
CA GLU A 37 16.00 1.74 8.84
C GLU A 37 15.91 0.64 7.77
N LEU A 38 16.35 0.93 6.54
CA LEU A 38 16.32 -0.03 5.43
C LEU A 38 17.25 -1.23 5.65
N GLU A 39 18.45 -0.98 6.18
CA GLU A 39 19.39 -2.04 6.58
C GLU A 39 18.82 -2.93 7.70
N THR A 40 18.05 -2.33 8.62
CA THR A 40 17.38 -3.07 9.70
C THR A 40 16.35 -4.05 9.13
N VAL A 41 15.55 -3.67 8.13
CA VAL A 41 14.61 -4.57 7.44
C VAL A 41 15.36 -5.75 6.79
N LEU A 42 16.41 -5.46 6.03
CA LEU A 42 17.19 -6.50 5.34
C LEU A 42 17.86 -7.47 6.32
N LYS A 43 18.42 -6.94 7.42
CA LYS A 43 19.04 -7.75 8.47
C LYS A 43 18.03 -8.62 9.20
N HIS A 44 16.83 -8.10 9.44
CA HIS A 44 15.73 -8.84 10.09
C HIS A 44 15.46 -10.16 9.38
N TYR A 45 15.25 -10.12 8.06
CA TYR A 45 14.93 -11.32 7.27
C TYR A 45 16.13 -12.17 6.85
N ARG A 46 17.32 -11.59 6.73
CA ARG A 46 18.55 -12.36 6.42
C ARG A 46 18.95 -13.32 7.53
N SER A 47 18.52 -13.07 8.77
CA SER A 47 18.91 -13.86 9.94
C SER A 47 18.33 -15.28 10.00
N ARG A 48 17.35 -15.61 9.15
CA ARG A 48 16.60 -16.88 9.18
C ARG A 48 16.50 -17.49 7.79
N SER A 49 16.90 -18.75 7.61
CA SER A 49 16.85 -19.45 6.31
C SER A 49 15.41 -19.63 5.79
N GLU A 50 14.43 -19.75 6.70
CA GLU A 50 13.00 -19.85 6.39
C GLU A 50 12.44 -18.55 5.75
N ASP A 51 13.13 -17.43 5.94
CA ASP A 51 12.69 -16.11 5.48
C ASP A 51 13.26 -15.72 4.10
N SER A 52 13.77 -16.68 3.33
CA SER A 52 14.32 -16.40 1.99
C SER A 52 13.34 -15.63 1.07
N LEU A 53 12.05 -15.97 1.10
CA LEU A 53 11.01 -15.22 0.36
C LEU A 53 10.72 -13.85 0.97
N LYS A 54 10.74 -13.72 2.31
CA LYS A 54 10.51 -12.42 2.97
C LYS A 54 11.66 -11.45 2.74
N LEU A 55 12.91 -11.96 2.71
CA LEU A 55 14.07 -11.17 2.32
C LEU A 55 13.92 -10.66 0.88
N ARG A 56 13.53 -11.51 -0.07
CA ARG A 56 13.25 -11.09 -1.45
C ARG A 56 12.13 -10.06 -1.54
N ALA A 57 11.09 -10.19 -0.73
CA ALA A 57 10.00 -9.22 -0.65
C ALA A 57 10.46 -7.87 -0.07
N ALA A 58 11.31 -7.89 0.96
CA ALA A 58 11.92 -6.69 1.51
C ALA A 58 12.81 -5.98 0.48
N GLU A 59 13.66 -6.74 -0.22
CA GLU A 59 14.49 -6.23 -1.31
C GLU A 59 13.63 -5.62 -2.42
N PHE A 60 12.56 -6.31 -2.83
CA PHE A 60 11.60 -5.80 -3.81
C PHE A 60 10.99 -4.46 -3.39
N LEU A 61 10.53 -4.33 -2.14
CA LEU A 61 9.97 -3.07 -1.65
C LEU A 61 11.01 -1.94 -1.60
N ILE A 62 12.24 -2.24 -1.19
CA ILE A 62 13.33 -1.27 -1.07
C ILE A 62 13.78 -0.79 -2.45
N VAL A 63 14.06 -1.70 -3.39
CA VAL A 63 14.48 -1.32 -4.76
C VAL A 63 13.43 -0.45 -5.45
N ASN A 64 12.14 -0.70 -5.20
CA ASN A 64 11.03 0.05 -5.77
C ASN A 64 10.57 1.25 -4.92
N MET A 65 11.36 1.69 -3.94
CA MET A 65 11.04 2.82 -3.07
C MET A 65 11.34 4.21 -3.66
N PRO A 66 12.42 4.42 -4.44
CA PRO A 66 12.73 5.72 -5.02
C PRO A 66 11.54 6.32 -5.78
N GLY A 67 11.27 7.61 -5.56
CA GLY A 67 10.16 8.33 -6.19
C GLY A 67 8.80 8.14 -5.51
N LYS A 68 8.65 7.26 -4.51
CA LYS A 68 7.43 7.15 -3.70
C LYS A 68 7.44 8.19 -2.58
N TYR A 69 6.29 8.84 -2.36
CA TYR A 69 6.15 9.89 -1.37
C TYR A 69 4.71 9.98 -0.85
N SER A 70 4.56 10.56 0.33
CA SER A 70 3.28 11.07 0.83
C SER A 70 3.15 12.55 0.48
N LYS A 71 1.97 12.98 0.04
CA LYS A 71 1.63 14.40 -0.16
C LYS A 71 0.39 14.76 0.65
N TYR A 72 0.53 15.68 1.61
CA TYR A 72 -0.54 16.01 2.55
C TYR A 72 -0.46 17.45 3.04
N TYR A 73 -1.54 17.94 3.63
CA TYR A 73 -1.57 19.24 4.30
C TYR A 73 -1.30 19.05 5.79
N ASP A 74 -0.56 19.98 6.40
CA ASP A 74 -0.39 20.03 7.85
C ASP A 74 -1.63 20.64 8.51
N ALA A 75 -2.74 19.90 8.45
CA ALA A 75 -4.05 20.32 8.93
C ALA A 75 -4.86 19.09 9.37
N SER A 76 -5.92 19.33 10.15
CA SER A 76 -6.83 18.26 10.52
C SER A 76 -7.51 17.67 9.28
N TRP A 77 -7.82 16.37 9.32
CA TRP A 77 -8.56 15.75 8.22
C TRP A 77 -9.91 16.44 7.98
N ASN A 78 -10.57 16.94 9.01
CA ASN A 78 -11.84 17.65 8.88
C ASN A 78 -11.70 18.94 8.04
N ASP A 79 -10.61 19.68 8.23
CA ASP A 79 -10.32 20.87 7.43
C ASP A 79 -9.97 20.50 5.99
N VAL A 80 -9.12 19.49 5.78
CA VAL A 80 -8.76 18.99 4.45
C VAL A 80 -10.00 18.49 3.68
N ALA A 81 -10.87 17.73 4.33
CA ALA A 81 -12.11 17.24 3.75
C ALA A 81 -13.05 18.40 3.40
N THR A 82 -13.19 19.38 4.29
CA THR A 82 -14.05 20.55 4.06
C THR A 82 -13.53 21.41 2.90
N VAL A 83 -12.21 21.62 2.81
CA VAL A 83 -11.59 22.29 1.68
C VAL A 83 -11.84 21.51 0.40
N SER A 84 -11.64 20.19 0.38
CA SER A 84 -11.84 19.36 -0.82
C SER A 84 -13.29 19.44 -1.34
N LEU A 85 -14.27 19.47 -0.44
CA LEU A 85 -15.68 19.67 -0.78
C LEU A 85 -15.98 21.04 -1.38
N ARG A 86 -15.38 22.10 -0.82
CA ARG A 86 -15.57 23.47 -1.31
C ARG A 86 -14.74 23.77 -2.56
N TRP A 87 -13.64 23.05 -2.77
CA TRP A 87 -12.72 23.25 -3.88
C TRP A 87 -13.38 23.05 -5.24
N THR A 88 -14.21 22.01 -5.35
CA THR A 88 -14.94 21.70 -6.59
C THR A 88 -16.04 22.70 -6.92
N SER A 89 -16.60 23.37 -5.90
CA SER A 89 -17.71 24.33 -6.04
C SER A 89 -17.27 25.80 -5.99
N SER A 90 -16.02 26.10 -5.64
CA SER A 90 -15.51 27.47 -5.51
C SER A 90 -14.73 27.91 -6.75
N THR A 91 -15.02 29.11 -7.24
CA THR A 91 -14.23 29.78 -8.28
C THR A 91 -12.91 30.36 -7.76
N ASN A 92 -12.83 30.65 -6.45
CA ASN A 92 -11.63 31.15 -5.79
C ASN A 92 -11.04 30.08 -4.87
N LYS A 93 -10.26 29.18 -5.47
CA LYS A 93 -9.58 28.05 -4.83
C LYS A 93 -8.62 28.49 -3.71
N GLN A 94 -7.90 29.60 -3.91
CA GLN A 94 -6.94 30.12 -2.92
C GLN A 94 -7.65 30.61 -1.65
N MET A 95 -8.77 31.32 -1.80
CA MET A 95 -9.55 31.78 -0.65
C MET A 95 -10.08 30.62 0.22
N VAL A 96 -10.43 29.49 -0.41
CA VAL A 96 -10.84 28.28 0.33
C VAL A 96 -9.67 27.73 1.15
N LEU A 97 -8.46 27.66 0.58
CA LEU A 97 -7.28 27.22 1.32
C LEU A 97 -6.97 28.15 2.49
N ASP A 98 -6.95 29.46 2.25
CA ASP A 98 -6.60 30.48 3.24
C ASP A 98 -7.59 30.51 4.41
N SER A 99 -8.88 30.33 4.14
CA SER A 99 -9.95 30.33 5.17
C SER A 99 -9.80 29.21 6.21
N TYR A 100 -9.12 28.13 5.84
CA TYR A 100 -8.86 26.98 6.71
C TYR A 100 -7.37 26.87 7.09
N GLY A 101 -6.55 27.86 6.73
CA GLY A 101 -5.11 27.86 7.01
C GLY A 101 -4.34 26.75 6.29
N LEU A 102 -4.89 26.18 5.20
CA LEU A 102 -4.19 25.18 4.42
C LEU A 102 -3.12 25.87 3.56
N GLY A 103 -1.86 25.75 3.99
CA GLY A 103 -0.71 26.22 3.23
C GLY A 103 -0.40 25.36 2.00
N LYS A 104 0.88 25.30 1.64
CA LYS A 104 1.34 24.38 0.59
C LYS A 104 1.34 22.94 1.12
N PRO A 105 1.03 21.94 0.28
CA PRO A 105 1.14 20.56 0.68
C PRO A 105 2.60 20.19 0.98
N ILE A 106 2.80 19.45 2.05
CA ILE A 106 4.06 18.80 2.43
C ILE A 106 4.24 17.58 1.54
N ILE A 107 5.45 17.41 1.00
CA ILE A 107 5.89 16.20 0.30
C ILE A 107 6.91 15.50 1.19
N ARG A 108 6.70 14.23 1.46
CA ARG A 108 7.56 13.39 2.31
C ARG A 108 7.94 12.13 1.55
N GLU A 109 9.16 12.08 1.04
CA GLU A 109 9.70 10.92 0.31
C GLU A 109 9.87 9.71 1.23
N ASP A 110 9.34 8.57 0.83
CA ASP A 110 9.36 7.36 1.66
C ASP A 110 10.79 6.93 1.96
N ILE A 111 11.68 7.01 0.96
CA ILE A 111 13.11 6.63 1.10
C ILE A 111 13.84 7.38 2.21
N LYS A 112 13.37 8.57 2.58
CA LYS A 112 13.98 9.42 3.61
C LYS A 112 13.36 9.24 5.00
N TYR A 113 12.20 8.59 5.11
CA TYR A 113 11.40 8.67 6.33
C TYR A 113 10.63 7.40 6.72
N ILE A 114 10.52 6.39 5.86
CA ILE A 114 9.83 5.15 6.18
C ILE A 114 10.64 4.36 7.21
N THR A 115 9.95 3.77 8.19
CA THR A 115 10.59 3.02 9.27
C THR A 115 10.69 1.54 8.96
N ALA A 116 11.66 0.87 9.58
CA ALA A 116 11.84 -0.56 9.53
C ALA A 116 10.61 -1.29 10.08
N GLU A 117 10.08 -0.80 11.22
CA GLU A 117 8.87 -1.34 11.84
C GLU A 117 7.68 -1.35 10.87
N TYR A 118 7.46 -0.25 10.14
CA TYR A 118 6.36 -0.16 9.18
C TYR A 118 6.51 -1.18 8.05
N LEU A 119 7.70 -1.28 7.45
CA LEU A 119 7.96 -2.23 6.35
C LEU A 119 7.86 -3.68 6.81
N ILE A 120 8.44 -4.01 7.96
CA ILE A 120 8.38 -5.35 8.55
C ILE A 120 6.92 -5.72 8.82
N ASN A 121 6.14 -4.85 9.48
CA ASN A 121 4.73 -5.11 9.75
C ASN A 121 3.92 -5.32 8.46
N ASN A 122 4.17 -4.51 7.41
CA ASN A 122 3.51 -4.72 6.12
C ASN A 122 3.88 -6.06 5.49
N ILE A 123 5.16 -6.45 5.51
CA ILE A 123 5.62 -7.73 4.96
C ILE A 123 4.99 -8.89 5.74
N GLU A 124 5.02 -8.87 7.08
CA GLU A 124 4.44 -9.92 7.91
C GLU A 124 2.95 -10.12 7.63
N LEU A 125 2.17 -9.04 7.64
CA LEU A 125 0.73 -9.11 7.39
C LEU A 125 0.42 -9.51 5.94
N ALA A 126 1.22 -9.08 4.95
CA ALA A 126 1.04 -9.50 3.57
C ALA A 126 1.31 -11.00 3.40
N PHE A 127 2.39 -11.52 4.00
CA PHE A 127 2.69 -12.95 3.97
C PHE A 127 1.66 -13.79 4.72
N GLN A 128 1.12 -13.28 5.83
CA GLN A 128 0.05 -13.96 6.57
C GLN A 128 -1.14 -14.22 5.65
N VAL A 129 -1.70 -13.17 5.05
CA VAL A 129 -2.90 -13.31 4.22
C VAL A 129 -2.63 -14.07 2.91
N TRP A 130 -1.44 -13.93 2.33
CA TRP A 130 -1.05 -14.67 1.13
C TRP A 130 -0.89 -16.17 1.39
N ARG A 131 -0.50 -16.58 2.61
CA ARG A 131 -0.36 -18.00 2.97
C ARG A 131 -1.64 -18.63 3.50
N GLU A 132 -2.45 -17.87 4.23
CA GLU A 132 -3.65 -18.38 4.90
C GLU A 132 -4.86 -18.48 3.96
N GLN A 133 -5.01 -17.55 3.00
CA GLN A 133 -6.18 -17.52 2.13
C GLN A 133 -6.22 -18.70 1.15
N PRO A 134 -7.41 -19.28 0.84
CA PRO A 134 -7.52 -20.50 0.03
C PRO A 134 -6.89 -20.43 -1.37
N TRP A 135 -6.96 -19.25 -2.00
CA TRP A 135 -6.37 -18.99 -3.32
C TRP A 135 -4.87 -18.69 -3.27
N GLY A 136 -4.30 -18.38 -2.10
CA GLY A 136 -2.93 -17.88 -1.95
C GLY A 136 -1.86 -18.81 -2.52
N LYS A 137 -2.04 -20.13 -2.38
CA LYS A 137 -1.17 -21.17 -2.98
C LYS A 137 -1.14 -21.17 -4.51
N HIS A 138 -2.12 -20.54 -5.15
CA HIS A 138 -2.22 -20.40 -6.59
C HIS A 138 -1.70 -19.05 -7.09
N ILE A 139 -1.30 -18.15 -6.19
CA ILE A 139 -0.72 -16.85 -6.53
C ILE A 139 0.79 -16.96 -6.51
N PRO A 140 1.47 -16.85 -7.67
CA PRO A 140 2.91 -16.84 -7.75
C PRO A 140 3.55 -15.69 -6.94
N PHE A 141 4.82 -15.86 -6.54
CA PHE A 141 5.51 -14.91 -5.67
C PHE A 141 5.68 -13.51 -6.31
N ASP A 142 5.90 -13.45 -7.61
CA ASP A 142 5.95 -12.20 -8.39
C ASP A 142 4.61 -11.47 -8.38
N ILE A 143 3.49 -12.17 -8.61
CA ILE A 143 2.14 -11.58 -8.46
C ILE A 143 1.90 -11.12 -7.03
N PHE A 144 2.32 -11.89 -6.03
CA PHE A 144 2.28 -11.44 -4.64
C PHE A 144 3.05 -10.13 -4.42
N CYS A 145 4.27 -10.02 -4.95
CA CYS A 145 5.10 -8.82 -4.84
C CYS A 145 4.46 -7.57 -5.46
N GLU A 146 3.79 -7.73 -6.61
CA GLU A 146 3.19 -6.60 -7.35
C GLU A 146 1.77 -6.24 -6.88
N GLU A 147 1.00 -7.22 -6.41
CA GLU A 147 -0.46 -7.05 -6.28
C GLU A 147 -1.01 -7.28 -4.88
N ILE A 148 -0.21 -7.81 -3.97
CA ILE A 148 -0.60 -7.98 -2.56
C ILE A 148 0.36 -7.20 -1.66
N LEU A 149 1.67 -7.42 -1.79
CA LEU A 149 2.74 -6.87 -0.95
C LEU A 149 2.84 -5.34 -0.88
N PRO A 150 2.59 -4.54 -1.94
CA PRO A 150 2.93 -3.12 -1.91
C PRO A 150 2.23 -2.37 -0.76
N TYR A 151 3.03 -1.61 -0.01
CA TYR A 151 2.56 -0.85 1.16
C TYR A 151 1.82 0.45 0.79
N ARG A 152 1.82 0.83 -0.49
CA ARG A 152 1.34 2.10 -1.02
C ARG A 152 0.49 1.88 -2.26
N VAL A 153 -0.48 2.77 -2.49
CA VAL A 153 -1.33 2.79 -3.69
C VAL A 153 -1.06 4.02 -4.56
N GLY A 154 -0.86 5.19 -3.95
CA GLY A 154 -0.59 6.46 -4.62
C GLY A 154 0.27 7.37 -3.74
N ALA A 155 -0.08 8.64 -3.64
CA ALA A 155 0.66 9.63 -2.83
C ALA A 155 0.04 9.88 -1.44
N GLU A 156 -0.73 8.93 -0.92
CA GLU A 156 -1.41 9.04 0.37
C GLU A 156 -0.45 9.21 1.56
N PRO A 157 -0.89 9.83 2.66
CA PRO A 157 -0.19 9.71 3.94
C PRO A 157 -0.07 8.25 4.36
N LEU A 158 1.14 7.78 4.69
CA LEU A 158 1.32 6.42 5.20
C LEU A 158 0.55 6.20 6.51
N GLU A 159 -0.09 5.05 6.60
CA GLU A 159 -0.71 4.54 7.82
C GLU A 159 -0.67 3.02 7.85
N ASP A 160 -0.93 2.43 9.02
CA ASP A 160 -1.09 0.99 9.20
C ASP A 160 -2.46 0.50 8.67
N TRP A 161 -2.72 0.73 7.39
CA TRP A 161 -4.00 0.45 6.73
C TRP A 161 -4.32 -1.04 6.74
N ARG A 162 -3.31 -1.91 6.59
CA ARG A 162 -3.51 -3.35 6.49
C ARG A 162 -4.07 -3.92 7.79
N LYS A 163 -3.52 -3.51 8.94
CA LYS A 163 -4.04 -3.88 10.26
C LYS A 163 -5.46 -3.36 10.47
N LYS A 164 -5.74 -2.11 10.07
CA LYS A 164 -7.07 -1.51 10.19
C LYS A 164 -8.12 -2.22 9.34
N VAL A 165 -7.78 -2.61 8.11
CA VAL A 165 -8.66 -3.39 7.24
C VAL A 165 -8.90 -4.77 7.85
N LEU A 166 -7.86 -5.50 8.25
CA LEU A 166 -8.02 -6.84 8.83
C LEU A 166 -8.93 -6.83 10.07
N ALA A 167 -8.86 -5.78 10.89
CA ALA A 167 -9.79 -5.60 12.01
C ALA A 167 -11.23 -5.30 11.54
N SER A 168 -11.39 -4.45 10.52
CA SER A 168 -12.71 -4.00 10.03
C SER A 168 -13.42 -5.03 9.15
N TYR A 169 -12.67 -5.94 8.54
CA TYR A 169 -13.12 -6.97 7.61
C TYR A 169 -12.78 -8.39 8.12
N ALA A 170 -12.76 -8.56 9.44
CA ALA A 170 -12.46 -9.85 10.07
C ALA A 170 -13.49 -10.94 9.70
N ASP A 171 -14.76 -10.59 9.58
CA ASP A 171 -15.83 -11.54 9.21
C ASP A 171 -15.62 -12.14 7.82
N PRO A 172 -15.52 -11.35 6.71
CA PRO A 172 -15.24 -11.93 5.40
C PRO A 172 -13.89 -12.64 5.35
N TYR A 173 -12.85 -12.12 6.04
CA TYR A 173 -11.56 -12.81 6.16
C TYR A 173 -11.72 -14.23 6.70
N ASN A 174 -12.41 -14.38 7.82
CA ASN A 174 -12.64 -15.67 8.48
C ASN A 174 -13.57 -16.59 7.69
N ASP A 175 -14.55 -16.03 6.98
CA ASP A 175 -15.45 -16.82 6.14
C ASP A 175 -14.75 -17.41 4.92
N PHE A 176 -13.82 -16.68 4.31
CA PHE A 176 -13.00 -17.22 3.22
C PHE A 176 -12.12 -18.38 3.68
N LEU A 177 -11.54 -18.31 4.88
CA LEU A 177 -10.73 -19.41 5.43
C LEU A 177 -11.52 -20.72 5.61
N LYS A 178 -12.85 -20.65 5.78
CA LYS A 178 -13.72 -21.82 5.92
C LYS A 178 -14.11 -22.44 4.58
N ASP A 179 -14.04 -21.67 3.49
CA ASP A 179 -14.40 -22.09 2.14
C ASP A 179 -13.14 -22.38 1.33
N SER A 180 -12.67 -23.63 1.36
CA SER A 180 -11.46 -24.04 0.63
C SER A 180 -11.58 -23.97 -0.90
N THR A 181 -12.78 -23.74 -1.42
CA THR A 181 -13.08 -23.71 -2.86
C THR A 181 -13.16 -22.29 -3.43
N ILE A 182 -13.28 -21.28 -2.59
CA ILE A 182 -13.44 -19.90 -3.03
C ILE A 182 -12.20 -19.41 -3.80
N THR A 183 -12.44 -18.79 -4.95
CA THR A 183 -11.40 -18.16 -5.76
C THR A 183 -11.17 -16.71 -5.34
N ALA A 184 -10.00 -16.16 -5.68
CA ALA A 184 -9.70 -14.73 -5.49
C ALA A 184 -10.73 -13.82 -6.16
N VAL A 185 -11.24 -14.22 -7.33
CA VAL A 185 -12.24 -13.46 -8.10
C VAL A 185 -13.60 -13.45 -7.40
N GLU A 186 -14.04 -14.59 -6.86
CA GLU A 186 -15.28 -14.67 -6.08
C GLU A 186 -15.17 -13.90 -4.76
N ALA A 187 -14.05 -14.02 -4.06
CA ALA A 187 -13.76 -13.24 -2.86
C ALA A 187 -13.78 -11.74 -3.17
N CYS A 188 -13.12 -11.31 -4.26
CA CYS A 188 -13.15 -9.93 -4.74
C CYS A 188 -14.58 -9.46 -4.99
N SER A 189 -15.42 -10.27 -5.65
CA SER A 189 -16.82 -9.95 -5.89
C SER A 189 -17.63 -9.79 -4.59
N LYS A 190 -17.41 -10.67 -3.60
CA LYS A 190 -18.07 -10.60 -2.28
C LYS A 190 -17.65 -9.36 -1.50
N VAL A 191 -16.34 -9.08 -1.42
CA VAL A 191 -15.80 -7.90 -0.73
C VAL A 191 -16.27 -6.61 -1.40
N ASN A 192 -16.26 -6.54 -2.74
CA ASN A 192 -16.64 -5.34 -3.46
C ASN A 192 -18.10 -4.93 -3.20
N LYS A 193 -18.99 -5.90 -2.94
CA LYS A 193 -20.40 -5.65 -2.62
C LYS A 193 -20.64 -5.05 -1.24
N ILE A 194 -19.70 -5.22 -0.31
CA ILE A 194 -19.82 -4.71 1.06
C ILE A 194 -18.98 -3.44 1.28
N LEU A 195 -18.20 -3.01 0.29
CA LEU A 195 -17.54 -1.71 0.32
C LEU A 195 -18.60 -0.59 0.39
N PRO A 196 -18.33 0.51 1.11
CA PRO A 196 -19.27 1.61 1.18
C PRO A 196 -19.47 2.21 -0.20
N ARG A 197 -20.70 2.66 -0.48
CA ARG A 197 -21.00 3.38 -1.72
C ARG A 197 -20.11 4.62 -1.80
N PHE A 198 -19.31 4.69 -2.86
CA PHE A 198 -18.43 5.81 -3.11
C PHE A 198 -19.12 6.84 -3.99
N ARG A 199 -18.97 8.13 -3.67
CA ARG A 199 -19.47 9.22 -4.52
C ARG A 199 -18.29 9.88 -5.25
N LEU A 200 -18.36 9.80 -6.57
CA LEU A 200 -17.40 10.46 -7.44
C LEU A 200 -17.58 11.98 -7.38
N ASP A 201 -16.47 12.67 -7.22
CA ASP A 201 -16.34 14.12 -7.26
C ASP A 201 -15.13 14.52 -8.11
N GLY A 202 -14.94 15.83 -8.29
CA GLY A 202 -13.78 16.40 -8.96
C GLY A 202 -12.48 16.27 -8.13
N ASP A 203 -11.59 17.26 -8.24
CA ASP A 203 -10.27 17.25 -7.57
C ASP A 203 -10.33 16.88 -6.08
N TYR A 204 -9.64 15.80 -5.71
CA TYR A 204 -9.38 15.40 -4.33
C TYR A 204 -7.88 15.09 -4.15
N PRO A 205 -7.31 15.29 -2.95
CA PRO A 205 -5.96 14.82 -2.65
C PRO A 205 -5.95 13.29 -2.51
N SER A 206 -4.79 12.67 -2.70
CA SER A 206 -4.61 11.25 -2.37
C SER A 206 -4.85 11.03 -0.88
N MET A 207 -5.74 10.08 -0.58
CA MET A 207 -6.20 9.77 0.77
C MET A 207 -5.72 8.38 1.19
N ASN A 208 -5.42 8.24 2.47
CA ASN A 208 -5.19 6.93 3.05
C ASN A 208 -6.52 6.21 3.32
N TYR A 209 -6.46 4.92 3.67
CA TYR A 209 -7.63 4.10 3.95
C TYR A 209 -8.59 4.75 4.96
N SER A 210 -8.11 5.29 6.09
CA SER A 210 -8.98 5.91 7.10
C SER A 210 -9.73 7.12 6.54
N MET A 211 -9.05 7.97 5.76
CA MET A 211 -9.64 9.14 5.12
C MET A 211 -10.69 8.74 4.07
N LEU A 212 -10.41 7.70 3.28
CA LEU A 212 -11.35 7.14 2.30
C LEU A 212 -12.60 6.55 2.95
N MET A 213 -12.43 5.82 4.05
CA MET A 213 -13.55 5.25 4.81
C MET A 213 -14.39 6.32 5.51
N ALA A 214 -13.78 7.42 5.96
CA ALA A 214 -14.49 8.52 6.61
C ALA A 214 -15.26 9.41 5.61
N SER A 215 -14.74 9.57 4.39
CA SER A 215 -15.32 10.48 3.39
C SER A 215 -16.22 9.79 2.37
N THR A 216 -15.88 8.55 1.98
CA THR A 216 -16.49 7.77 0.90
C THR A 216 -16.70 8.57 -0.39
N ARG A 217 -15.79 9.50 -0.67
CA ARG A 217 -15.86 10.48 -1.76
C ARG A 217 -14.49 10.80 -2.33
N GLY A 218 -14.39 11.07 -3.62
CA GLY A 218 -13.13 11.38 -4.30
C GLY A 218 -13.20 11.14 -5.80
N THR A 219 -12.05 11.07 -6.48
CA THR A 219 -12.00 10.75 -7.91
C THR A 219 -12.09 9.23 -8.14
N CYS A 220 -12.06 8.81 -9.41
CA CYS A 220 -11.90 7.40 -9.76
C CYS A 220 -10.62 6.78 -9.20
N ASN A 221 -9.56 7.57 -8.97
CA ASN A 221 -8.32 7.10 -8.36
C ASN A 221 -8.52 6.76 -6.88
N GLU A 222 -9.18 7.63 -6.12
CA GLU A 222 -9.49 7.41 -4.70
C GLU A 222 -10.47 6.24 -4.51
N MET A 223 -11.44 6.09 -5.41
CA MET A 223 -12.34 4.94 -5.43
C MET A 223 -11.58 3.62 -5.68
N ALA A 224 -10.71 3.60 -6.69
CA ALA A 224 -9.87 2.45 -6.99
C ALA A 224 -8.90 2.14 -5.83
N ALA A 225 -8.37 3.17 -5.17
CA ALA A 225 -7.47 3.02 -4.03
C ALA A 225 -8.16 2.41 -2.82
N LEU A 226 -9.40 2.82 -2.52
CA LEU A 226 -10.19 2.20 -1.44
C LEU A 226 -10.36 0.69 -1.67
N ALA A 227 -10.70 0.29 -2.89
CA ALA A 227 -10.80 -1.12 -3.24
C ALA A 227 -9.44 -1.82 -3.07
N ILE A 228 -8.33 -1.23 -3.57
CA ILE A 228 -6.99 -1.82 -3.43
C ILE A 228 -6.61 -2.02 -1.95
N PHE A 229 -6.81 -1.02 -1.09
CA PHE A 229 -6.50 -1.15 0.34
C PHE A 229 -7.21 -2.34 0.96
N VAL A 230 -8.52 -2.48 0.71
CA VAL A 230 -9.30 -3.56 1.31
C VAL A 230 -8.92 -4.92 0.72
N MET A 231 -8.85 -5.02 -0.61
CA MET A 231 -8.59 -6.28 -1.30
C MET A 231 -7.20 -6.83 -0.98
N ARG A 232 -6.16 -5.99 -1.05
CA ARG A 232 -4.78 -6.41 -0.75
C ARG A 232 -4.61 -6.83 0.70
N ALA A 233 -5.25 -6.14 1.62
CA ALA A 233 -5.21 -6.49 3.03
C ALA A 233 -5.87 -7.84 3.33
N LEU A 234 -6.87 -8.24 2.53
CA LEU A 234 -7.50 -9.57 2.59
C LEU A 234 -6.78 -10.62 1.74
N GLY A 235 -5.62 -10.31 1.16
CA GLY A 235 -4.83 -11.24 0.35
C GLY A 235 -5.35 -11.45 -1.08
N ILE A 236 -6.29 -10.62 -1.54
CA ILE A 236 -6.82 -10.67 -2.90
C ILE A 236 -5.87 -9.86 -3.81
N PRO A 237 -5.26 -10.47 -4.85
CA PRO A 237 -4.32 -9.80 -5.74
C PRO A 237 -5.07 -8.82 -6.65
N VAL A 238 -4.90 -7.53 -6.40
CA VAL A 238 -5.54 -6.46 -7.16
C VAL A 238 -4.52 -5.42 -7.58
N THR A 239 -4.66 -4.96 -8.81
CA THR A 239 -3.88 -3.86 -9.37
C THR A 239 -4.78 -2.76 -9.93
N TRP A 240 -4.12 -1.68 -10.33
CA TRP A 240 -4.71 -0.52 -10.99
C TRP A 240 -4.55 -0.68 -12.50
N ASP A 241 -5.60 -0.39 -13.25
CA ASP A 241 -5.57 -0.24 -14.70
C ASP A 241 -6.23 1.09 -15.09
N TYR A 242 -5.81 1.68 -16.21
CA TYR A 242 -6.25 3.01 -16.61
C TYR A 242 -6.21 3.21 -18.12
N THR A 243 -7.05 4.14 -18.59
CA THR A 243 -6.91 4.71 -19.93
C THR A 243 -6.75 6.23 -19.85
N PRO A 244 -5.77 6.82 -20.55
CA PRO A 244 -5.57 8.27 -20.56
C PRO A 244 -6.70 9.03 -21.26
N LYS A 245 -7.53 8.36 -22.08
CA LYS A 245 -8.67 8.97 -22.78
C LYS A 245 -9.88 8.02 -22.78
N TRP A 246 -10.89 8.36 -22.00
CA TRP A 246 -12.16 7.62 -21.97
C TRP A 246 -13.07 8.06 -23.13
N SER A 247 -13.77 7.14 -23.78
CA SER A 247 -14.61 7.43 -24.94
C SER A 247 -15.68 8.48 -24.61
N GLY A 248 -15.55 9.69 -25.18
CA GLY A 248 -16.49 10.80 -25.02
C GLY A 248 -16.10 11.86 -23.97
N ASN A 249 -15.11 11.60 -23.11
CA ASN A 249 -14.64 12.55 -22.09
C ASN A 249 -13.14 12.89 -22.30
N TYR A 250 -12.76 14.15 -22.05
CA TYR A 250 -11.37 14.62 -22.19
C TYR A 250 -10.45 14.20 -21.02
N THR A 251 -10.96 13.42 -20.06
CA THR A 251 -10.23 12.98 -18.86
C THR A 251 -9.97 11.48 -18.90
N GLY A 252 -8.83 11.06 -18.35
CA GLY A 252 -8.52 9.63 -18.16
C GLY A 252 -9.46 8.96 -17.15
N HIS A 253 -9.49 7.64 -17.15
CA HIS A 253 -10.27 6.84 -16.22
C HIS A 253 -9.44 5.69 -15.65
N SER A 254 -9.72 5.35 -14.40
CA SER A 254 -8.99 4.42 -13.56
C SER A 254 -9.95 3.39 -13.00
N TRP A 255 -9.59 2.10 -13.07
CA TRP A 255 -10.36 0.99 -12.50
C TRP A 255 -9.42 -0.03 -11.85
N ASN A 256 -10.01 -1.09 -11.30
CA ASN A 256 -9.27 -2.17 -10.66
C ASN A 256 -9.26 -3.42 -11.55
N ALA A 257 -8.25 -4.26 -11.40
CA ALA A 257 -8.25 -5.60 -11.97
C ALA A 257 -7.79 -6.61 -10.93
N VAL A 258 -8.51 -7.72 -10.82
CA VAL A 258 -8.15 -8.86 -9.95
C VAL A 258 -7.45 -9.93 -10.77
N CYS A 259 -6.33 -10.47 -10.27
CA CYS A 259 -5.65 -11.59 -10.89
C CYS A 259 -6.29 -12.92 -10.46
N ASP A 260 -6.63 -13.78 -11.42
CA ASP A 260 -7.07 -15.15 -11.14
C ASP A 260 -5.90 -16.12 -11.01
N SER A 261 -6.19 -17.39 -10.69
CA SER A 261 -5.19 -18.45 -10.52
C SER A 261 -4.47 -18.86 -11.81
N THR A 262 -4.93 -18.37 -12.97
CA THR A 262 -4.27 -18.58 -14.28
C THR A 262 -3.35 -17.44 -14.67
N GLY A 263 -3.29 -16.37 -13.85
CA GLY A 263 -2.55 -15.15 -14.16
C GLY A 263 -3.33 -14.14 -15.01
N ARG A 264 -4.64 -14.36 -15.22
CA ARG A 264 -5.47 -13.44 -16.00
C ARG A 264 -6.05 -12.35 -15.10
N HIS A 265 -5.93 -11.11 -15.54
CA HIS A 265 -6.56 -9.95 -14.92
C HIS A 265 -8.00 -9.75 -15.40
N ILE A 266 -8.91 -9.61 -14.45
CA ILE A 266 -10.33 -9.38 -14.70
C ILE A 266 -10.71 -8.01 -14.12
N SER A 267 -11.12 -7.10 -14.99
CA SER A 267 -11.47 -5.73 -14.62
C SER A 267 -12.75 -5.67 -13.77
N PHE A 268 -12.79 -4.71 -12.86
CA PHE A 268 -13.95 -4.36 -12.03
C PHE A 268 -13.90 -2.90 -11.59
N MET A 269 -15.05 -2.37 -11.18
CA MET A 269 -15.13 -1.03 -10.58
C MET A 269 -15.27 -1.15 -9.07
N GLY A 270 -14.25 -0.68 -8.34
CA GLY A 270 -14.29 -0.60 -6.88
C GLY A 270 -15.58 0.06 -6.39
N THR A 271 -16.25 -0.55 -5.42
CA THR A 271 -17.53 -0.09 -4.83
C THR A 271 -18.77 -0.16 -5.75
N GLU A 272 -18.63 -0.54 -7.02
CA GLU A 272 -19.74 -0.51 -7.99
C GLU A 272 -20.05 -1.86 -8.65
N THR A 273 -19.13 -2.37 -9.47
CA THR A 273 -19.34 -3.57 -10.31
C THR A 273 -18.28 -4.60 -10.02
N GLY A 274 -18.70 -5.86 -9.91
CA GLY A 274 -17.80 -6.98 -9.65
C GLY A 274 -16.95 -7.35 -10.88
N PRO A 275 -15.94 -8.22 -10.70
CA PRO A 275 -15.11 -8.72 -11.79
C PRO A 275 -15.90 -9.25 -12.98
N GLY A 276 -15.56 -8.75 -14.18
CA GLY A 276 -16.14 -9.19 -15.45
C GLY A 276 -17.53 -8.63 -15.75
N ALA A 277 -18.10 -7.82 -14.87
CA ALA A 277 -19.35 -7.11 -15.14
C ALA A 277 -19.10 -5.86 -16.01
N PRO A 278 -20.01 -5.50 -16.92
CA PRO A 278 -19.90 -4.24 -17.65
C PRO A 278 -20.00 -3.05 -16.67
N PRO A 279 -19.30 -1.92 -16.95
CA PRO A 279 -19.43 -0.73 -16.14
C PRO A 279 -20.91 -0.31 -16.07
N ARG A 280 -21.39 0.07 -14.89
CA ARG A 280 -22.73 0.67 -14.79
C ARG A 280 -22.68 1.98 -15.57
N VAL A 281 -23.46 2.06 -16.64
CA VAL A 281 -23.71 3.32 -17.34
C VAL A 281 -24.54 4.17 -16.38
N THR A 282 -23.88 4.91 -15.49
CA THR A 282 -24.54 5.89 -14.63
C THR A 282 -24.63 7.19 -15.42
N HIS A 283 -25.84 7.49 -15.90
CA HIS A 283 -26.24 8.82 -16.36
C HIS A 283 -26.35 9.79 -15.19
#